data_AF-A0A1R4KAM3-F1
#
_entry.id   AF-A0A1R4KAM3-F1
#
_cell.length_a   1.000
_cell.length_b   1.000
_cell.length_c   1.000
_cell.angle_alpha   90.00
_cell.angle_beta   90.00
_cell.angle_gamma   90.00
#
_symmetry.space_group_name_H-M   'P 1'
#
loop_
_entity.id
_entity.type
_entity.pdbx_description
1 polymer ?
#
loop_
_entity_poly.entity_id
_entity_poly.type
_entity_poly.pdbx_seq_one_letter_code
_entity_poly.pdbx_strand_id
1 'polypeptide(L)'
;MEPGNCHDGHPWEVASNGKCDADAVVTYLGGDPQLDAVKPSVEAHVATVGDQKVCVVGQRGQPFVGTLRQVLSSEKGQQFRWCRVTTTGVKDVDCASPHDEEVLGNAVQGQDCTAMIARYLGLSGSTDVPTDLNASPPVMINGVSRCVVSATASQRLNRTLRGLENRALPIA
;
A
#
# COMPACT_ATOMS: atom_id res chain seq x y z
N MET A 1 21.37 18.41 -10.54
CA MET A 1 21.10 17.78 -9.24
C MET A 1 22.25 16.84 -8.96
N GLU A 2 23.02 17.11 -7.91
CA GLU A 2 23.96 16.11 -7.41
C GLU A 2 23.13 14.98 -6.78
N PRO A 3 23.50 13.70 -6.98
CA PRO A 3 22.84 12.59 -6.30
C PRO A 3 23.04 12.75 -4.79
N GLY A 4 21.96 13.07 -4.09
CA GLY A 4 21.95 13.10 -2.62
C GLY A 4 22.22 11.70 -2.07
N ASN A 5 22.89 11.62 -0.91
CA ASN A 5 22.98 10.37 -0.17
C ASN A 5 21.59 10.06 0.44
N CYS A 6 21.28 8.79 0.67
CA CYS A 6 20.04 8.40 1.37
C CYS A 6 20.19 8.48 2.90
N HIS A 7 21.31 8.97 3.42
CA HIS A 7 21.55 9.13 4.86
C HIS A 7 20.91 10.42 5.40
N ASP A 8 20.81 11.45 4.57
CA ASP A 8 20.10 12.68 4.86
C ASP A 8 18.64 12.56 4.43
N GLY A 9 17.76 13.36 5.05
CA GLY A 9 16.36 13.40 4.67
C GLY A 9 16.19 13.96 3.26
N HIS A 10 15.48 13.24 2.39
CA HIS A 10 15.22 13.70 1.03
C HIS A 10 13.75 13.47 0.62
N PRO A 11 13.20 14.33 -0.25
CA PRO A 11 11.78 14.26 -0.60
C PRO A 11 11.47 13.27 -1.73
N TRP A 12 12.47 12.89 -2.54
CA TRP A 12 12.28 12.14 -3.78
C TRP A 12 13.45 11.20 -4.07
N GLU A 13 13.13 9.97 -4.48
CA GLU A 13 14.09 8.96 -4.91
C GLU A 13 13.91 8.63 -6.39
N VAL A 14 15.01 8.42 -7.12
CA VAL A 14 14.94 7.89 -8.49
C VAL A 14 14.53 6.41 -8.44
N ALA A 15 13.35 6.11 -8.97
CA ALA A 15 12.78 4.77 -8.96
C ALA A 15 13.14 3.97 -10.23
N SER A 16 13.13 4.62 -11.39
CA SER A 16 13.45 3.99 -12.68
C SER A 16 13.83 5.03 -13.73
N ASN A 17 14.48 4.60 -14.81
CA ASN A 17 14.75 5.44 -15.99
C ASN A 17 13.65 5.32 -17.06
N GLY A 18 12.38 5.16 -16.66
CA GLY A 18 11.31 4.83 -17.59
C GLY A 18 9.90 5.07 -17.05
N LYS A 19 9.07 4.02 -17.05
CA LYS A 19 7.66 4.09 -16.66
C LYS A 19 7.51 4.65 -15.26
N CYS A 20 6.52 5.54 -15.11
CA CYS A 20 6.15 6.17 -13.85
C CYS A 20 4.66 5.99 -13.60
N ASP A 21 4.19 4.76 -13.79
CA ASP A 21 2.83 4.34 -13.47
C ASP A 21 2.76 3.72 -12.07
N ALA A 22 1.55 3.52 -11.55
CA ALA A 22 1.34 3.01 -10.20
C ALA A 22 2.00 1.64 -9.96
N ASP A 23 2.02 0.77 -10.97
CA ASP A 23 2.60 -0.56 -10.87
C ASP A 23 4.14 -0.49 -10.73
N ALA A 24 4.79 0.40 -11.49
CA ALA A 24 6.22 0.65 -11.35
C ALA A 24 6.57 1.20 -9.96
N VAL A 25 5.74 2.07 -9.41
CA VAL A 25 5.91 2.60 -8.04
C VAL A 25 5.79 1.50 -7.01
N VAL A 26 4.71 0.70 -7.04
CA VAL A 26 4.52 -0.42 -6.10
C VAL A 26 5.68 -1.41 -6.19
N THR A 27 6.12 -1.75 -7.40
CA THR A 27 7.26 -2.65 -7.63
C THR A 27 8.57 -2.09 -7.06
N TYR A 28 8.85 -0.80 -7.28
CA TYR A 28 10.04 -0.14 -6.72
C TYR A 28 10.06 -0.19 -5.19
N LEU A 29 8.89 0.07 -4.58
CA LEU A 29 8.69 0.00 -3.14
C LEU A 29 8.70 -1.45 -2.60
N GLY A 30 8.82 -2.47 -3.46
CA GLY A 30 8.90 -3.88 -3.09
C GLY A 30 7.56 -4.60 -2.91
N GLY A 31 6.46 -4.00 -3.34
CA GLY A 31 5.14 -4.63 -3.32
C GLY A 31 4.85 -5.47 -4.56
N ASP A 32 3.69 -6.12 -4.55
CA ASP A 32 3.04 -6.77 -5.68
C ASP A 32 1.96 -5.83 -6.23
N PRO A 33 2.09 -5.29 -7.46
CA PRO A 33 1.10 -4.39 -8.07
C PRO A 33 -0.34 -4.94 -8.17
N GLN A 34 -0.51 -6.27 -8.12
CA GLN A 34 -1.83 -6.88 -8.12
C GLN A 34 -2.48 -6.93 -6.75
N LEU A 35 -1.70 -6.85 -5.68
CA LEU A 35 -2.17 -7.05 -4.31
C LEU A 35 -2.07 -5.79 -3.45
N ASP A 36 -1.03 -4.99 -3.66
CA ASP A 36 -0.70 -3.86 -2.83
C ASP A 36 -1.21 -2.55 -3.45
N ALA A 37 -1.83 -1.72 -2.62
CA ALA A 37 -2.04 -0.31 -2.91
C ALA A 37 -1.25 0.55 -1.93
N VAL A 38 -0.63 1.60 -2.49
CA VAL A 38 0.04 2.63 -1.70
C VAL A 38 -0.89 3.81 -1.48
N LYS A 39 -0.64 4.53 -0.39
CA LYS A 39 -1.44 5.71 -0.03
C LYS A 39 -1.41 6.78 -1.13
N PRO A 40 -2.47 7.61 -1.23
CA PRO A 40 -2.48 8.77 -2.12
C PRO A 40 -1.36 9.78 -1.84
N SER A 41 -0.79 9.79 -0.63
CA SER A 41 0.37 10.63 -0.29
C SER A 41 1.67 10.14 -0.93
N VAL A 42 1.75 8.89 -1.37
CA VAL A 42 2.89 8.37 -2.13
C VAL A 42 2.72 8.81 -3.57
N GLU A 43 3.64 9.64 -4.03
CA GLU A 43 3.57 10.26 -5.34
C GLU A 43 4.69 9.78 -6.23
N ALA A 44 4.43 9.80 -7.53
CA ALA A 44 5.45 9.61 -8.53
C ALA A 44 5.24 10.55 -9.71
N HIS A 45 6.32 11.05 -10.27
CA HIS A 45 6.28 11.85 -11.49
C HIS A 45 7.56 11.66 -12.30
N VAL A 46 7.48 12.01 -13.58
CA VAL A 46 8.66 12.03 -14.45
C VAL A 46 9.42 13.32 -14.21
N ALA A 47 10.67 13.21 -13.78
CA ALA A 47 11.63 14.30 -13.69
C ALA A 47 12.69 14.18 -14.78
N THR A 48 13.38 15.28 -15.07
CA THR A 48 14.52 15.31 -16.00
C THR A 48 15.81 15.50 -15.21
N VAL A 49 16.75 14.55 -15.33
CA VAL A 49 18.08 14.61 -14.71
C VAL A 49 19.11 14.59 -15.84
N GLY A 50 19.75 15.75 -16.09
CA GLY A 50 20.54 15.94 -17.31
C GLY A 50 19.65 15.83 -18.55
N ASP A 51 19.99 14.92 -19.46
CA ASP A 51 19.21 14.64 -20.67
C ASP A 51 18.29 13.40 -20.52
N GLN A 52 18.21 12.81 -19.32
CA GLN A 52 17.44 11.59 -19.06
C GLN A 52 16.13 11.91 -18.35
N LYS A 53 15.03 11.28 -18.82
CA LYS A 53 13.77 11.23 -18.09
C LYS A 53 13.80 10.09 -17.09
N VAL A 54 13.53 10.39 -15.83
CA VAL A 54 13.52 9.43 -14.73
C VAL A 54 12.19 9.50 -13.99
N CYS A 55 11.70 8.36 -13.52
CA CYS A 55 10.60 8.35 -12.56
C CYS A 55 11.17 8.60 -11.17
N VAL A 56 10.64 9.60 -10.48
CA VAL A 56 10.96 9.84 -9.08
C VAL A 56 9.75 9.52 -8.21
N VAL A 57 10.00 8.94 -7.03
CA VAL A 57 8.99 8.52 -6.06
C VAL A 57 9.27 9.20 -4.72
N GLY A 58 8.22 9.65 -4.05
CA GLY A 58 8.33 10.34 -2.76
C GLY A 58 7.03 10.30 -1.97
N GLN A 59 7.05 10.92 -0.79
CA GLN A 59 5.84 11.10 0.02
C GLN A 59 5.56 12.60 0.18
N ARG A 60 4.36 13.03 -0.24
CA ARG A 60 3.98 14.44 -0.25
C ARG A 60 4.15 15.06 1.13
N GLY A 61 4.97 16.11 1.23
CA GLY A 61 5.16 16.90 2.44
C GLY A 61 5.93 16.20 3.56
N GLN A 62 6.53 15.04 3.30
CA GLN A 62 7.32 14.29 4.28
C GLN A 62 8.65 13.85 3.66
N PRO A 63 9.78 14.53 3.99
CA PRO A 63 11.09 14.00 3.63
C PRO A 63 11.31 12.69 4.39
N PHE A 64 11.95 11.74 3.75
CA PHE A 64 12.26 10.45 4.36
C PHE A 64 13.76 10.26 4.49
N VAL A 65 14.15 9.52 5.50
CA VAL A 65 15.55 9.14 5.77
C VAL A 65 15.71 7.66 5.44
N GLY A 66 16.74 7.32 4.68
CA GLY A 66 16.96 5.99 4.12
C GLY A 66 16.43 5.88 2.69
N THR A 67 16.18 4.63 2.26
CA THR A 67 15.63 4.33 0.94
C THR A 67 14.20 3.85 1.00
N LEU A 68 13.39 4.28 0.03
CA LEU A 68 12.06 3.76 -0.26
C LEU A 68 12.10 2.45 -1.04
N ARG A 69 13.23 2.10 -1.66
CA ARG A 69 13.38 0.83 -2.37
C ARG A 69 13.11 -0.33 -1.43
N GLN A 70 12.17 -1.20 -1.81
CA GLN A 70 11.74 -2.36 -1.01
C GLN A 70 11.12 -2.03 0.36
N VAL A 71 10.69 -0.79 0.61
CA VAL A 71 10.13 -0.39 1.92
C VAL A 71 8.87 -1.16 2.31
N LEU A 72 8.03 -1.58 1.35
CA LEU A 72 6.81 -2.36 1.59
C LEU A 72 7.08 -3.77 2.11
N SER A 73 8.30 -4.29 1.91
CA SER A 73 8.79 -5.57 2.42
C SER A 73 9.37 -5.47 3.84
N SER A 74 9.42 -4.26 4.41
CA SER A 74 9.93 -3.99 5.76
C SER A 74 8.82 -3.58 6.72
N GLU A 75 9.11 -3.51 8.02
CA GLU A 75 8.15 -3.00 9.01
C GLU A 75 7.69 -1.57 8.75
N LYS A 76 8.56 -0.74 8.13
CA LYS A 76 8.22 0.64 7.72
C LYS A 76 7.16 0.68 6.62
N GLY A 77 6.94 -0.42 5.90
CA GLY A 77 5.95 -0.53 4.83
C GLY A 77 4.54 -0.16 5.27
N GLN A 78 4.22 -0.30 6.56
CA GLN A 78 2.93 0.09 7.15
C GLN A 78 2.59 1.58 6.97
N GLN A 79 3.59 2.45 6.86
CA GLN A 79 3.39 3.89 6.63
C GLN A 79 3.04 4.21 5.16
N PHE A 80 3.33 3.29 4.24
CA PHE A 80 3.13 3.48 2.80
C PHE A 80 1.91 2.73 2.28
N ARG A 81 1.47 1.68 2.98
CA ARG A 81 0.24 0.93 2.69
C ARG A 81 -0.99 1.79 2.97
N TRP A 82 -2.04 1.59 2.17
CA TRP A 82 -3.24 2.40 2.26
C TRP A 82 -4.26 1.81 3.22
N CYS A 83 -4.34 2.41 4.42
CA CYS A 83 -5.32 2.06 5.44
C CYS A 83 -6.33 3.19 5.69
N ARG A 84 -7.52 2.84 6.17
CA ARG A 84 -8.65 3.76 6.34
C ARG A 84 -9.39 3.51 7.66
N VAL A 85 -10.04 4.55 8.17
CA VAL A 85 -10.98 4.48 9.30
C VAL A 85 -12.36 4.88 8.79
N THR A 86 -13.09 3.91 8.26
CA THR A 86 -14.42 4.10 7.66
C THR A 86 -15.42 4.67 8.66
N THR A 87 -15.34 4.26 9.93
CA THR A 87 -16.23 4.70 11.01
C THR A 87 -16.17 6.22 11.29
N THR A 88 -15.03 6.86 11.05
CA THR A 88 -14.84 8.31 11.25
C THR A 88 -14.75 9.08 9.93
N GLY A 89 -14.80 8.38 8.80
CA GLY A 89 -14.63 8.96 7.47
C GLY A 89 -13.19 9.34 7.12
N VAL A 90 -12.20 8.99 7.95
CA VAL A 90 -10.78 9.24 7.65
C VAL A 90 -10.31 8.26 6.57
N LYS A 91 -9.86 8.82 5.44
CA LYS A 91 -9.59 8.07 4.19
C LYS A 91 -8.12 7.69 3.98
N ASP A 92 -7.24 8.12 4.88
CA ASP A 92 -5.81 7.80 4.84
C ASP A 92 -5.25 7.86 6.26
N VAL A 93 -4.86 6.69 6.78
CA VAL A 93 -4.13 6.53 8.05
C VAL A 93 -2.99 5.55 7.86
N ASP A 94 -1.94 5.68 8.66
CA ASP A 94 -0.86 4.68 8.69
C ASP A 94 -1.44 3.33 9.13
N CYS A 95 -1.04 2.24 8.47
CA CYS A 95 -1.50 0.91 8.88
C CYS A 95 -0.93 0.48 10.24
N ALA A 96 0.06 1.21 10.77
CA ALA A 96 0.54 1.06 12.15
C ALA A 96 -0.34 1.83 13.17
N SER A 97 -1.28 2.64 12.70
CA SER A 97 -2.29 3.32 13.52
C SER A 97 -3.59 2.53 13.53
N PRO A 98 -4.47 2.71 14.53
CA PRO A 98 -5.79 2.10 14.56
C PRO A 98 -6.60 2.37 13.28
N HIS A 99 -6.98 1.32 12.56
CA HIS A 99 -7.74 1.37 11.32
C HIS A 99 -8.74 0.21 11.24
N ASP A 100 -9.72 0.29 10.34
CA ASP A 100 -10.75 -0.76 10.16
C ASP A 100 -10.76 -1.34 8.74
N GLU A 101 -9.94 -0.80 7.83
CA GLU A 101 -9.93 -1.16 6.43
C GLU A 101 -8.53 -1.03 5.81
N GLU A 102 -8.10 -2.02 5.02
CA GLU A 102 -6.95 -1.93 4.12
C GLU A 102 -7.39 -1.97 2.66
N VAL A 103 -6.83 -1.07 1.86
CA VAL A 103 -7.05 -0.99 0.42
C VAL A 103 -6.00 -1.85 -0.28
N LEU A 104 -6.46 -2.76 -1.13
CA LEU A 104 -5.63 -3.65 -1.93
C LEU A 104 -5.49 -3.13 -3.37
N GLY A 105 -4.80 -3.91 -4.20
CA GLY A 105 -4.57 -3.65 -5.62
C GLY A 105 -5.84 -3.37 -6.45
N ASN A 106 -5.62 -3.00 -7.70
CA ASN A 106 -6.69 -2.73 -8.66
C ASN A 106 -7.55 -3.98 -8.87
N ALA A 107 -8.86 -3.78 -8.95
CA ALA A 107 -9.83 -4.84 -9.17
C ALA A 107 -10.76 -4.50 -10.33
N VAL A 108 -11.19 -5.51 -11.08
CA VAL A 108 -12.25 -5.34 -12.09
C VAL A 108 -13.60 -5.25 -11.38
N GLN A 109 -14.51 -4.41 -11.87
CA GLN A 109 -15.86 -4.32 -11.29
C GLN A 109 -16.55 -5.69 -11.34
N GLY A 110 -17.10 -6.12 -10.21
CA GLY A 110 -17.74 -7.45 -10.07
C GLY A 110 -16.77 -8.61 -9.87
N GLN A 111 -15.46 -8.36 -9.78
CA GLN A 111 -14.48 -9.37 -9.38
C GLN A 111 -14.72 -9.82 -7.94
N ASP A 112 -14.56 -11.11 -7.67
CA ASP A 112 -14.50 -11.63 -6.31
C ASP A 112 -13.12 -11.30 -5.70
N CYS A 113 -13.12 -10.48 -4.64
CA CYS A 113 -11.91 -10.07 -3.93
C CYS A 113 -11.37 -11.13 -2.97
N THR A 114 -12.12 -12.20 -2.69
CA THR A 114 -11.75 -13.23 -1.70
C THR A 114 -10.39 -13.85 -2.01
N ALA A 115 -10.14 -14.23 -3.26
CA ALA A 115 -8.86 -14.81 -3.67
C ALA A 115 -7.69 -13.80 -3.58
N MET A 116 -7.93 -12.52 -3.87
CA MET A 116 -6.92 -11.47 -3.73
C MET A 116 -6.59 -11.23 -2.27
N ILE A 117 -7.60 -11.20 -1.41
CA ILE A 117 -7.45 -11.02 0.04
C ILE A 117 -6.70 -12.21 0.63
N ALA A 118 -7.06 -13.44 0.28
CA ALA A 118 -6.34 -14.63 0.75
C ALA A 118 -4.85 -14.58 0.35
N ARG A 119 -4.53 -14.18 -0.88
CA ARG A 119 -3.14 -13.95 -1.33
C ARG A 119 -2.46 -12.83 -0.54
N TYR A 120 -3.15 -11.72 -0.29
CA TYR A 120 -2.64 -10.60 0.49
C TYR A 120 -2.33 -11.01 1.94
N LEU A 121 -3.20 -11.81 2.55
CA LEU A 121 -3.00 -12.40 3.86
C LEU A 121 -1.87 -13.45 3.88
N GLY A 122 -1.41 -13.95 2.74
CA GLY A 122 -0.41 -15.03 2.68
C GLY A 122 -0.99 -16.44 2.87
N LEU A 123 -2.30 -16.59 2.75
CA LEU A 123 -3.03 -17.87 2.88
C LEU A 123 -2.90 -18.72 1.60
N SER A 124 -1.67 -19.08 1.24
CA SER A 124 -1.38 -19.82 0.01
C SER A 124 -2.16 -21.13 -0.05
N GLY A 125 -3.07 -21.25 -1.02
CA GLY A 125 -3.87 -22.46 -1.25
C GLY A 125 -5.19 -22.53 -0.47
N SER A 126 -5.54 -21.50 0.32
CA SER A 126 -6.85 -21.36 0.94
C SER A 126 -7.57 -20.11 0.43
N THR A 127 -8.89 -20.18 0.34
CA THR A 127 -9.78 -19.02 0.13
C THR A 127 -10.49 -18.61 1.42
N ASP A 128 -10.17 -19.27 2.54
CA ASP A 128 -10.83 -19.07 3.82
C ASP A 128 -10.26 -17.82 4.49
N VAL A 129 -10.90 -16.69 4.22
CA VAL A 129 -10.64 -15.44 4.95
C VAL A 129 -11.16 -15.59 6.39
N PRO A 130 -10.39 -15.19 7.42
CA PRO A 130 -10.83 -15.22 8.81
C PRO A 130 -12.21 -14.58 8.99
N THR A 131 -13.08 -15.19 9.82
CA THR A 131 -14.47 -14.74 10.00
C THR A 131 -14.60 -13.32 10.56
N ASP A 132 -13.55 -12.84 11.23
CA ASP A 132 -13.46 -11.48 11.77
C ASP A 132 -13.06 -10.44 10.72
N LEU A 133 -12.77 -10.88 9.48
CA LEU A 133 -12.50 -10.05 8.32
C LEU A 133 -13.64 -10.17 7.30
N ASN A 134 -13.98 -9.05 6.68
CA ASN A 134 -14.93 -9.01 5.59
C ASN A 134 -14.20 -8.75 4.27
N ALA A 135 -14.41 -9.66 3.31
CA ALA A 135 -14.03 -9.46 1.92
C ALA A 135 -15.13 -8.70 1.20
N SER A 136 -14.99 -7.38 1.11
CA SER A 136 -15.96 -6.56 0.40
C SER A 136 -15.83 -6.76 -1.11
N PRO A 137 -16.94 -6.70 -1.88
CA PRO A 137 -16.87 -6.52 -3.33
C PRO A 137 -16.00 -5.30 -3.69
N PRO A 138 -15.46 -5.22 -4.91
CA PRO A 138 -14.66 -4.09 -5.34
C PRO A 138 -15.40 -2.77 -5.13
N VAL A 139 -14.73 -1.81 -4.51
CA VAL A 139 -15.27 -0.47 -4.25
C VAL A 139 -14.53 0.59 -5.06
N MET A 140 -15.25 1.64 -5.46
CA MET A 140 -14.65 2.77 -6.18
C MET A 140 -13.97 3.72 -5.19
N ILE A 141 -12.65 3.78 -5.25
CA ILE A 141 -11.83 4.71 -4.45
C ILE A 141 -11.06 5.60 -5.41
N ASN A 142 -11.30 6.92 -5.33
CA ASN A 142 -10.69 7.92 -6.22
C ASN A 142 -10.84 7.58 -7.73
N GLY A 143 -12.00 7.04 -8.12
CA GLY A 143 -12.28 6.68 -9.51
C GLY A 143 -11.64 5.37 -9.98
N VAL A 144 -10.99 4.61 -9.08
CA VAL A 144 -10.41 3.30 -9.37
C VAL A 144 -11.14 2.23 -8.56
N SER A 145 -11.51 1.13 -9.23
CA SER A 145 -12.07 -0.05 -8.58
C SER A 145 -10.97 -0.81 -7.83
N ARG A 146 -11.16 -1.03 -6.53
CA ARG A 146 -10.17 -1.62 -5.61
C ARG A 146 -10.80 -2.73 -4.79
N CYS A 147 -10.03 -3.78 -4.52
CA CYS A 147 -10.38 -4.70 -3.46
C CYS A 147 -10.07 -4.09 -2.10
N VAL A 148 -10.85 -4.48 -1.10
CA VAL A 148 -10.75 -3.98 0.25
C VAL A 148 -11.00 -5.12 1.23
N VAL A 149 -10.18 -5.18 2.27
CA VAL A 149 -10.41 -6.05 3.43
C VAL A 149 -10.70 -5.17 4.64
N SER A 150 -11.76 -5.50 5.36
CA SER A 150 -12.17 -4.75 6.55
C SER A 150 -12.22 -5.66 7.77
N ALA A 151 -11.83 -5.15 8.93
CA ALA A 151 -12.15 -5.80 10.18
C ALA A 151 -13.66 -5.64 10.47
N THR A 152 -14.27 -6.64 11.10
CA THR A 152 -15.68 -6.55 11.52
C THR A 152 -15.86 -5.45 12.59
N ALA A 153 -17.07 -4.88 12.66
CA ALA A 153 -17.36 -3.54 13.20
C ALA A 153 -16.96 -3.25 14.67
N SER A 154 -16.48 -4.23 15.44
CA SER A 154 -16.02 -4.07 16.82
C SER A 154 -14.49 -4.11 16.99
N GLN A 155 -13.74 -4.42 15.94
CA GLN A 155 -12.28 -4.57 16.01
C GLN A 155 -11.57 -3.51 15.16
N ARG A 156 -10.55 -2.87 15.74
CA ARG A 156 -9.62 -2.02 15.00
C ARG A 156 -8.30 -2.74 14.86
N LEU A 157 -7.75 -2.70 13.67
CA LEU A 157 -6.41 -3.19 13.37
C LEU A 157 -5.38 -2.14 13.81
N ASN A 158 -4.24 -2.55 14.36
CA ASN A 158 -3.11 -1.66 14.68
C ASN A 158 -1.84 -1.98 13.88
N ARG A 159 -1.91 -2.95 12.96
CA ARG A 159 -0.85 -3.32 12.02
C ARG A 159 -1.47 -3.81 10.72
N THR A 160 -0.65 -3.86 9.68
CA THR A 160 -1.09 -4.42 8.39
C THR A 160 -1.40 -5.93 8.48
N LEU A 161 -2.40 -6.36 7.71
CA LEU A 161 -2.82 -7.73 7.46
C LEU A 161 -1.95 -8.43 6.40
N ARG A 162 -1.06 -7.70 5.70
CA ARG A 162 -0.18 -8.29 4.69
C ARG A 162 0.67 -9.41 5.30
N GLY A 163 0.59 -10.61 4.73
CA GLY A 163 1.39 -11.75 5.19
C GLY A 163 1.08 -12.16 6.63
N LEU A 164 -0.17 -11.95 7.08
CA LEU A 164 -0.64 -12.41 8.39
C LEU A 164 -0.51 -13.93 8.55
N GLU A 165 -0.65 -14.67 7.45
CA GLU A 165 -0.68 -16.13 7.39
C GLU A 165 -1.70 -16.68 8.42
N ASN A 166 -1.25 -17.55 9.32
CA ASN A 166 -2.08 -18.15 10.37
C ASN A 166 -1.94 -17.44 11.73
N ARG A 167 -1.42 -16.20 11.76
CA ARG A 167 -1.24 -15.44 12.99
C ARG A 167 -2.55 -14.81 13.44
N ALA A 168 -2.64 -14.51 14.74
CA ALA A 168 -3.76 -13.79 15.30
C ALA A 168 -3.88 -12.39 14.67
N LEU A 169 -5.11 -11.91 14.49
CA LEU A 169 -5.38 -10.58 13.96
C LEU A 169 -4.73 -9.49 14.84
N PRO A 170 -4.11 -8.47 14.24
CA PRO A 170 -3.45 -7.40 14.97
C PRO A 170 -4.47 -6.38 15.49
N ILE A 171 -5.22 -6.74 16.54
CA ILE A 171 -6.29 -5.91 17.10
C ILE A 171 -5.71 -4.91 18.12
N ALA A 172 -6.25 -3.68 18.13
CA ALA A 172 -5.91 -2.57 19.03
C ALA A 172 -6.69 -2.62 20.35
#